data_AF-A0A1M6PH39-F1
#
_entry.id   AF-A0A1M6PH39-F1
#
_cell.length_a   1.000
_cell.length_b   1.000
_cell.length_c   1.000
_cell.angle_alpha   90.00
_cell.angle_beta   90.00
_cell.angle_gamma   90.00
#
_symmetry.space_group_name_H-M   'P 1'
#
loop_
_entity.id
_entity.type
_entity.pdbx_description
1 polymer ?
#
loop_
_entity_poly.entity_id
_entity_poly.type
_entity_poly.pdbx_seq_one_letter_code
_entity_poly.pdbx_strand_id
1 'polypeptide(L)' 'MNLDTFQNKLILILSYVDKLKRENVPINTQRILIQTYANDLEINLTSDMVYEILSFSFTNRPSCQIH' A
#
# COMPACT_ATOMS: atom_id res chain seq x y z
N MET A 1 0.37 4.65 -17.58
CA MET A 1 0.37 5.46 -16.33
C MET A 1 1.70 6.20 -16.26
N ASN A 2 1.72 7.48 -15.84
CA ASN A 2 2.99 8.19 -15.60
C ASN A 2 3.50 7.92 -14.16
N LEU A 3 4.76 8.27 -13.91
CA LEU A 3 5.41 8.00 -12.62
C LEU A 3 4.67 8.64 -11.44
N ASP A 4 4.24 9.89 -11.59
CA ASP A 4 3.56 10.64 -10.52
C ASP A 4 2.21 10.02 -10.16
N THR A 5 1.44 9.58 -11.15
CA THR A 5 0.15 8.90 -10.93
C THR A 5 0.37 7.56 -10.22
N PHE A 6 1.42 6.83 -10.60
CA PHE A 6 1.77 5.57 -9.97
C PHE A 6 2.17 5.77 -8.50
N GLN A 7 3.02 6.76 -8.21
CA GLN A 7 3.43 7.12 -6.85
C GLN A 7 2.24 7.55 -5.99
N ASN A 8 1.34 8.38 -6.52
CA ASN A 8 0.14 8.82 -5.81
C ASN A 8 -0.76 7.64 -5.45
N LYS A 9 -1.00 6.72 -6.41
CA LYS A 9 -1.80 5.52 -6.17
C LYS A 9 -1.13 4.56 -5.18
N LEU A 10 0.20 4.41 -5.20
CA LEU A 10 0.93 3.65 -4.18
C LEU A 10 0.78 4.25 -2.77
N ILE A 11 0.83 5.59 -2.64
CA ILE A 11 0.61 6.27 -1.35
C ILE A 11 -0.78 5.96 -0.79
N LEU A 12 -1.81 5.90 -1.65
CA LEU A 12 -3.16 5.51 -1.24
C LEU A 12 -3.20 4.07 -0.73
N ILE A 13 -2.54 3.13 -1.43
CA ILE A 13 -2.47 1.72 -1.03
C ILE A 13 -1.78 1.59 0.34
N LEU A 14 -0.65 2.27 0.55
CA LEU A 14 0.06 2.25 1.83
C LEU A 14 -0.79 2.83 2.97
N SER A 15 -1.49 3.93 2.71
CA SER A 15 -2.41 4.52 3.69
C SER A 15 -3.57 3.58 4.05
N TYR A 16 -4.05 2.81 3.06
CA TYR A 16 -5.07 1.79 3.28
C TYR A 16 -4.55 0.62 4.11
N VAL A 17 -3.34 0.13 3.83
CA VAL A 17 -2.66 -0.93 4.61
C VAL A 17 -2.54 -0.53 6.09
N ASP A 18 -2.12 0.70 6.37
CA ASP A 18 -2.00 1.21 7.74
C ASP A 18 -3.35 1.24 8.47
N LYS A 19 -4.45 1.55 7.76
CA LYS A 19 -5.80 1.47 8.30
C LYS A 19 -6.18 0.02 8.64
N LEU A 20 -5.94 -0.92 7.74
CA LEU A 20 -6.22 -2.34 7.96
C LEU A 20 -5.45 -2.93 9.15
N LYS A 21 -4.17 -2.55 9.29
CA LYS A 21 -3.32 -2.96 10.42
C LYS A 21 -3.87 -2.44 11.75
N ARG A 22 -4.25 -1.16 11.80
CA ARG A 22 -4.83 -0.51 12.99
C ARG A 22 -6.19 -1.12 13.40
N GLU A 23 -6.98 -1.55 12.44
CA GLU A 23 -8.25 -2.24 12.67
C GLU A 23 -8.08 -3.73 13.00
N ASN A 24 -6.83 -4.21 13.12
CA ASN A 24 -6.50 -5.62 13.39
C ASN A 24 -7.13 -6.60 12.39
N VAL A 25 -7.25 -6.19 11.12
CA VAL A 25 -7.80 -7.03 10.06
C VAL A 25 -6.89 -8.25 9.87
N PRO A 26 -7.41 -9.50 9.77
CA PRO A 26 -6.58 -10.68 9.56
C PRO A 26 -5.72 -10.58 8.29
N ILE A 27 -4.47 -11.06 8.34
CA ILE A 27 -3.50 -10.90 7.25
C ILE A 27 -4.00 -11.41 5.89
N ASN A 28 -4.73 -12.53 5.88
CA ASN A 28 -5.32 -13.08 4.66
C ASN A 28 -6.38 -12.15 4.07
N THR A 29 -7.20 -11.54 4.93
CA THR A 29 -8.18 -10.53 4.52
C THR A 29 -7.49 -9.27 4.01
N GLN A 30 -6.40 -8.83 4.66
CA GLN A 30 -5.63 -7.68 4.17
C GLN A 30 -5.11 -7.90 2.76
N ARG A 31 -4.54 -9.08 2.46
CA ARG A 31 -4.05 -9.44 1.12
C ARG A 31 -5.13 -9.30 0.05
N ILE A 32 -6.32 -9.83 0.31
CA ILE A 32 -7.46 -9.76 -0.62
C ILE A 32 -7.87 -8.30 -0.82
N LEU A 33 -8.03 -7.55 0.26
CA LEU A 33 -8.47 -6.15 0.21
C LEU A 33 -7.47 -5.25 -0.52
N ILE A 34 -6.17 -5.44 -0.29
CA ILE A 34 -5.11 -4.69 -0.96
C ILE A 34 -5.10 -5.00 -2.46
N GLN A 35 -5.20 -6.28 -2.84
CA GLN A 35 -5.24 -6.67 -4.25
C GLN A 35 -6.46 -6.07 -4.95
N THR A 36 -7.65 -6.14 -4.34
CA THR A 36 -8.87 -5.54 -4.88
C THR A 36 -8.70 -4.03 -5.03
N TYR A 37 -8.23 -3.35 -3.99
CA TYR A 37 -8.06 -1.90 -4.04
C TYR A 37 -7.00 -1.46 -5.07
N ALA A 38 -5.92 -2.22 -5.21
CA ALA A 38 -4.91 -1.97 -6.23
C ALA A 38 -5.48 -2.13 -7.65
N ASN A 39 -6.30 -3.16 -7.88
CA ASN A 39 -6.99 -3.36 -9.15
C ASN A 39 -7.98 -2.21 -9.45
N ASP A 40 -8.73 -1.73 -8.45
CA ASP A 40 -9.62 -0.57 -8.59
C ASP A 40 -8.85 0.72 -8.93
N LEU A 41 -7.62 0.83 -8.41
CA LEU A 41 -6.68 1.89 -8.77
C LEU A 41 -5.94 1.61 -10.08
N GLU A 42 -6.25 0.56 -10.82
CA GLU A 42 -5.56 0.18 -12.07
C GLU A 42 -4.04 0.00 -11.87
N ILE A 43 -3.63 -0.42 -10.68
CA ILE A 43 -2.28 -0.88 -10.38
C ILE A 43 -2.33 -2.41 -10.28
N ASN A 44 -1.76 -3.07 -11.28
CA ASN A 44 -1.61 -4.52 -11.27
C ASN A 44 -0.44 -4.90 -10.37
N LEU A 45 -0.70 -5.05 -9.06
CA LEU A 45 0.27 -5.58 -8.11
C LEU A 45 0.36 -7.11 -8.25
N THR A 46 1.59 -7.63 -8.23
CA THR A 46 1.82 -9.07 -8.08
C THR A 46 1.62 -9.49 -6.63
N SER A 47 1.44 -10.80 -6.41
CA SER A 47 1.36 -11.34 -5.04
C SER A 47 2.59 -11.01 -4.19
N ASP A 48 3.78 -10.99 -4.79
CA ASP A 48 5.01 -10.62 -4.09
C ASP A 48 5.02 -9.14 -3.69
N MET A 49 4.56 -8.25 -4.58
CA MET A 49 4.43 -6.83 -4.25
C MET A 49 3.45 -6.59 -3.10
N VAL A 50 2.33 -7.32 -3.08
CA VAL A 50 1.37 -7.25 -1.96
C VAL A 50 2.02 -7.72 -0.66
N TYR A 51 2.87 -8.76 -0.72
CA TYR A 51 3.61 -9.24 0.44
C TYR A 51 4.60 -8.18 0.96
N GLU A 52 5.36 -7.55 0.08
CA GLU A 52 6.29 -6.46 0.44
C GLU A 52 5.55 -5.25 1.03
N ILE A 53 4.40 -4.88 0.48
CA ILE A 53 3.57 -3.80 1.03
C ILE A 53 3.07 -4.13 2.44
N LEU A 54 2.73 -5.39 2.69
CA LEU A 54 2.27 -5.85 4.01
C LEU A 54 3.41 -5.93 5.03
N SER A 55 4.60 -6.35 4.60
CA SER A 55 5.80 -6.38 5.46
C SER A 55 6.33 -4.97 5.75
N PHE A 56 6.02 -3.99 4.89
CA PHE A 56 6.41 -2.60 5.09
C PHE A 56 5.76 -2.00 6.34
N SER A 57 6.60 -1.56 7.28
CA SER A 57 6.21 -0.76 8.44
C SER A 57 6.56 0.70 8.18
N PHE A 58 5.55 1.58 8.18
CA PHE A 58 5.70 3.02 7.95
C PHE A 58 6.51 3.77 9.03
N THR A 59 7.05 3.06 10.02
CA THR A 59 7.91 3.58 11.09
C THR A 59 9.25 4.14 10.58
N ASN A 60 9.61 3.91 9.31
CA ASN A 60 10.81 4.44 8.66
C ASN A 60 10.49 5.54 7.64
N ARG A 61 9.82 6.62 8.04
CA ARG A 61 10.01 7.90 7.32
C ARG A 61 11.21 8.62 7.93
N PRO A 62 12.39 8.67 7.29
CA PRO A 62 13.19 9.87 7.44
C PRO A 62 12.31 11.00 6.91
N SER A 63 12.05 11.98 7.76
CA SER A 63 11.39 13.23 7.40
C SER A 63 12.02 13.76 6.09
N CYS A 64 11.31 13.64 4.97
CA CYS A 64 11.56 14.48 3.80
C CYS A 64 11.22 15.91 4.22
N GLN A 65 12.18 16.57 4.85
CA GLN A 65 12.25 18.01 4.90
C GLN A 65 12.55 18.45 3.47
N ILE A 66 11.53 18.96 2.79
CA ILE A 66 11.71 19.75 1.58
C ILE A 66 12.22 21.11 2.09
N HIS A 67 13.49 21.40 1.83
CA HIS A 67 14.04 22.76 1.86
C HIS A 67 13.91 23.36 0.47
#